data_AF-A0A920B7G0-F1
#
_entry.id   AF-A0A920B7G0-F1
#
_cell.length_a   1.000
_cell.length_b   1.000
_cell.length_c   1.000
_cell.angle_alpha   90.00
_cell.angle_beta   90.00
_cell.angle_gamma   90.00
#
_symmetry.space_group_name_H-M   'P 1'
#
loop_
_entity.id
_entity.type
_entity.pdbx_description
1 polymer ?
#
loop_
_entity_poly.entity_id
_entity_poly.type
_entity_poly.pdbx_seq_one_letter_code
_entity_poly.pdbx_strand_id
1 'polypeptide(L)'
;MFKLSSSIEFYPFIKDTIFYVGLITSLICSIYAFYESDLKGILAYSTLSHIGFMLIPIGNSAAEMGYFHLYSHSFLNHCYF
;
A
#
# COMPACT_ATOMS: atom_id res chain seq x y z
N MET A 1 -11.88 1.23 3.12
CA MET A 1 -11.32 0.32 2.09
C MET A 1 -12.07 -1.01 2.03
N PHE A 2 -12.30 -1.73 3.14
CA PHE A 2 -13.00 -3.04 3.14
C PHE A 2 -14.45 -2.94 2.63
N LYS A 3 -15.20 -1.92 3.10
CA LYS A 3 -16.55 -1.60 2.61
C LYS A 3 -16.61 -1.18 1.13
N LEU A 4 -15.48 -0.72 0.58
CA LEU A 4 -15.37 -0.34 -0.84
C LEU A 4 -14.98 -1.55 -1.68
N SER A 5 -14.14 -2.46 -1.15
CA SER A 5 -13.74 -3.71 -1.82
C SER A 5 -14.95 -4.51 -2.30
N SER A 6 -15.97 -4.68 -1.46
CA SER A 6 -17.20 -5.40 -1.82
C SER A 6 -17.98 -4.76 -2.97
N SER A 7 -17.91 -3.43 -3.14
CA SER A 7 -18.59 -2.72 -4.23
C SER A 7 -17.75 -2.71 -5.53
N ILE A 8 -16.43 -2.80 -5.41
CA ILE A 8 -15.48 -2.78 -6.54
C ILE A 8 -15.43 -4.16 -7.23
N GLU A 9 -15.91 -5.23 -6.58
CA GLU A 9 -15.98 -6.57 -7.18
C GLU A 9 -16.80 -6.68 -8.46
N PHE A 10 -17.81 -5.83 -8.61
CA PHE A 10 -18.70 -5.83 -9.76
C PHE A 10 -18.13 -5.12 -11.00
N TYR A 11 -17.00 -4.41 -10.86
CA TYR A 11 -16.39 -3.62 -11.94
C TYR A 11 -14.91 -4.02 -12.16
N PRO A 12 -14.63 -4.99 -13.05
CA PRO A 12 -13.27 -5.52 -13.26
C PRO A 12 -12.28 -4.44 -13.73
N PHE A 13 -12.73 -3.51 -14.58
CA PHE A 13 -11.90 -2.39 -15.05
C PHE A 13 -11.36 -1.51 -13.91
N ILE A 14 -12.16 -1.28 -12.87
CA ILE A 14 -11.76 -0.45 -11.73
C ILE A 14 -10.70 -1.18 -10.89
N LYS A 15 -10.82 -2.50 -10.71
CA LYS A 15 -9.79 -3.29 -10.02
C LYS A 15 -8.44 -3.23 -10.70
N ASP A 16 -8.41 -3.44 -12.01
CA ASP A 16 -7.16 -3.48 -12.77
C ASP A 16 -6.44 -2.13 -12.68
N THR A 17 -7.18 -1.02 -12.80
CA THR A 17 -6.58 0.32 -12.65
C THR A 17 -6.00 0.55 -11.26
N ILE A 18 -6.69 0.15 -10.19
CA ILE A 18 -6.20 0.27 -8.82
C ILE A 18 -4.95 -0.59 -8.61
N PHE A 19 -4.92 -1.80 -9.17
CA PHE A 19 -3.77 -2.68 -9.11
C PHE A 19 -2.54 -2.02 -9.73
N TYR A 20 -2.65 -1.54 -10.97
CA TYR A 20 -1.51 -0.90 -11.66
C TYR A 20 -1.08 0.40 -10.97
N VAL A 21 -2.02 1.23 -10.51
CA VAL A 21 -1.71 2.48 -9.79
C VAL A 21 -0.99 2.18 -8.47
N GLY A 22 -1.46 1.20 -7.68
CA GLY A 22 -0.83 0.81 -6.42
C GLY A 22 0.59 0.25 -6.59
N LEU A 23 0.81 -0.51 -7.67
CA LEU A 23 2.12 -1.09 -8.00
C LEU A 23 3.11 -0.03 -8.47
N ILE A 24 2.68 0.88 -9.34
CA ILE A 24 3.53 1.98 -9.84
C ILE A 24 3.88 2.95 -8.70
N THR A 25 2.90 3.32 -7.87
CA THR A 25 3.15 4.24 -6.74
C THR A 25 4.08 3.65 -5.70
N SER A 26 3.96 2.37 -5.33
CA SER A 26 4.86 1.75 -4.34
C SER A 26 6.30 1.69 -4.85
N LEU A 27 6.50 1.35 -6.12
CA LEU A 27 7.83 1.30 -6.74
C LEU A 27 8.48 2.68 -6.79
N ILE A 28 7.77 3.69 -7.31
CA ILE A 28 8.29 5.06 -7.41
C ILE A 28 8.66 5.57 -6.03
N CYS A 29 7.78 5.39 -5.04
CA CYS A 29 7.99 5.88 -3.69
C CYS A 29 9.17 5.18 -3.00
N SER A 30 9.35 3.87 -3.21
CA SER A 30 10.51 3.14 -2.71
C SER A 30 11.82 3.63 -3.34
N ILE A 31 11.82 3.96 -4.64
CA ILE A 31 13.01 4.47 -5.32
C ILE A 31 13.35 5.87 -4.77
N TYR A 32 12.37 6.77 -4.63
CA TYR A 32 12.59 8.09 -4.05
C TYR A 32 13.10 8.04 -2.60
N ALA A 33 12.64 7.09 -1.79
CA ALA A 33 13.12 6.91 -0.43
C ALA A 33 14.64 6.62 -0.35
N PHE A 34 15.25 6.03 -1.37
CA PHE A 34 16.70 5.79 -1.42
C PHE A 34 17.52 7.04 -1.76
N TYR A 35 16.93 8.01 -2.46
CA TYR A 35 17.60 9.24 -2.86
C TYR A 35 17.42 10.38 -1.86
N GLU A 36 16.49 10.23 -0.91
CA GLU A 36 16.22 11.24 0.10
C GLU A 36 17.32 11.23 1.18
N SER A 37 17.93 12.39 1.45
CA SER A 37 19.01 12.52 2.44
C SER A 37 18.50 12.75 3.87
N ASP A 38 17.26 13.23 4.01
CA ASP A 38 16.67 13.53 5.32
C ASP A 38 15.87 12.35 5.87
N LEU A 39 16.16 11.96 7.12
CA LEU A 39 15.44 10.87 7.81
C LEU A 39 13.92 11.05 7.85
N LYS A 40 13.44 12.30 7.97
CA LYS A 40 11.99 12.60 7.96
C LYS A 40 11.37 12.36 6.58
N GLY A 41 12.10 12.68 5.51
CA GLY A 41 11.65 12.43 4.14
C GLY A 41 11.64 10.94 3.82
N ILE A 42 12.69 10.20 4.23
CA ILE A 42 12.76 8.73 4.08
C ILE A 42 11.56 8.07 4.77
N LEU A 43 11.19 8.51 5.98
CA LEU A 43 10.06 7.96 6.72
C LEU A 43 8.69 8.31 6.10
N ALA A 44 8.57 9.50 5.50
CA ALA A 44 7.38 9.88 4.76
C ALA A 44 7.20 9.04 3.49
N TYR A 45 8.29 8.80 2.73
CA TYR A 45 8.22 7.95 1.54
C TYR A 45 8.07 6.47 1.87
N SER A 46 8.60 5.98 2.99
CA SER A 46 8.38 4.59 3.40
C SER A 46 6.91 4.34 3.74
N THR A 47 6.26 5.22 4.51
CA THR A 47 4.82 5.10 4.82
C THR A 47 3.94 5.19 3.58
N LEU A 48 4.27 6.07 2.63
CA LEU A 48 3.54 6.20 1.37
C LEU A 48 3.71 4.94 0.47
N SER A 49 4.91 4.34 0.43
CA SER A 49 5.13 3.07 -0.27
C SER A 49 4.35 1.91 0.35
N HIS A 50 4.24 1.87 1.70
CA HIS A 50 3.43 0.89 2.42
C HIS A 50 1.94 1.02 2.12
N ILE A 51 1.43 2.25 1.98
CA ILE A 51 0.05 2.49 1.52
C ILE A 51 -0.17 1.92 0.10
N GLY A 52 0.81 2.05 -0.80
CA GLY A 52 0.80 1.41 -2.11
C GLY A 52 0.71 -0.12 -2.02
N PHE A 53 1.50 -0.74 -1.14
CA PHE A 53 1.43 -2.19 -0.89
C PHE A 53 0.07 -2.65 -0.33
N MET A 54 -0.66 -1.79 0.37
CA MET A 54 -2.02 -2.06 0.83
C MET A 54 -3.07 -1.94 -0.29
N LEU A 55 -2.78 -1.22 -1.38
CA LEU A 55 -3.69 -1.02 -2.52
C LEU A 55 -3.61 -2.17 -3.55
N ILE A 56 -2.42 -2.74 -3.76
CA ILE A 56 -2.20 -3.88 -4.68
C ILE A 56 -3.15 -5.07 -4.42
N PRO A 57 -3.28 -5.61 -3.19
CA PRO A 57 -4.15 -6.77 -2.92
C PRO A 57 -5.65 -6.47 -3.07
N ILE A 58 -6.07 -5.21 -2.99
CA ILE A 58 -7.46 -4.80 -3.26
C ILE A 58 -7.80 -4.97 -4.75
N GLY A 59 -6.82 -4.76 -5.63
CA GLY A 59 -6.97 -5.02 -7.07
C GLY A 59 -7.11 -6.50 -7.42
N ASN A 60 -6.54 -7.40 -6.61
CA ASN A 60 -6.58 -8.86 -6.86
C ASN A 60 -7.68 -9.59 -6.08
N SER A 61 -8.72 -8.89 -5.59
CA SER A 61 -9.78 -9.43 -4.72
C SER A 61 -9.28 -10.08 -3.43
N ALA A 62 -8.02 -9.91 -3.07
CA ALA A 62 -7.39 -10.46 -1.88
C ALA A 62 -7.26 -9.40 -0.78
N ALA A 63 -8.33 -8.63 -0.54
CA ALA A 63 -8.31 -7.50 0.39
C ALA A 63 -7.76 -7.89 1.77
N GLU A 64 -8.10 -9.09 2.25
CA GLU A 64 -7.63 -9.66 3.52
C GLU A 64 -6.10 -9.67 3.67
N MET A 65 -5.34 -9.95 2.59
CA MET A 65 -3.88 -9.91 2.61
C MET A 65 -3.33 -8.49 2.82
N GLY A 66 -3.95 -7.48 2.22
CA GLY A 66 -3.58 -6.08 2.43
C GLY A 66 -3.82 -5.62 3.86
N TYR A 67 -4.87 -6.13 4.50
CA TYR A 67 -5.16 -5.88 5.91
C TYR A 67 -4.19 -6.56 6.85
N PHE A 68 -3.83 -7.82 6.58
CA PHE A 68 -2.82 -8.52 7.35
C PHE A 68 -1.45 -7.83 7.28
N HIS A 69 -1.06 -7.34 6.09
CA HIS A 69 0.16 -6.54 5.90
C HIS A 69 0.13 -5.27 6.75
N LEU A 70 -0.96 -4.51 6.71
CA LEU A 70 -1.14 -3.28 7.50
C LEU A 70 -1.06 -3.57 9.01
N TYR A 71 -1.72 -4.65 9.46
CA TYR A 71 -1.72 -5.07 10.86
C TYR A 71 -0.31 -5.46 11.34
N SER A 72 0.40 -6.27 10.57
CA SER A 72 1.78 -6.67 10.88
C SER A 72 2.74 -5.47 10.89
N HIS A 73 2.57 -4.53 9.95
CA HIS A 73 3.37 -3.33 9.86
C HIS A 73 3.15 -2.37 11.04
N SER A 74 1.90 -2.13 11.45
CA SER A 74 1.61 -1.30 12.62
C SER A 74 2.06 -1.94 13.93
N PHE A 75 1.92 -3.27 14.07
CA PHE A 75 2.33 -3.99 15.27
C PHE A 75 3.85 -3.95 15.49
N LEU A 76 4.64 -4.20 14.44
CA LEU A 76 6.10 -4.16 14.52
C LEU A 76 6.60 -2.73 14.81
N ASN A 77 6.04 -1.71 14.16
CA ASN A 77 6.43 -0.33 14.42
C ASN A 77 6.13 0.14 15.85
N HIS A 78 5.07 -0.36 16.50
CA HIS A 78 4.72 0.00 17.88
C HIS A 78 5.47 -0.80 18.94
N CYS A 79 6.11 -1.91 18.57
CA CYS A 79 6.92 -2.70 19.49
C CYS A 79 8.40 -2.23 19.50
N TYR A 80 8.87 -1.66 18.39
CA TYR A 80 10.24 -1.15 18.24
C TYR A 80 10.40 0.32 18.67
N PHE A 81 9.30 1.03 18.96
CA PHE A 81 9.28 2.41 19.48
C PHE A 81 8.59 2.45 20.83
#